data_AF-A0A3N4QN74-F1
#
_entry.id   AF-A0A3N4QN74-F1
#
_cell.length_a   1.000
_cell.length_b   1.000
_cell.length_c   1.000
_cell.angle_alpha   90.00
_cell.angle_beta   90.00
_cell.angle_gamma   90.00
#
_symmetry.space_group_name_H-M   'P 1'
#
loop_
_entity.id
_entity.type
_entity.pdbx_description
1 polymer ?
#
loop_
_entity_poly.entity_id
_entity_poly.type
_entity_poly.pdbx_seq_one_letter_code
_entity_poly.pdbx_strand_id
1 'polypeptide(L)'
;MYFILKFSETWSLYDVDHSSSRTLDAAETDLLKKIFPALNNGKILTALQVSPISPNKLMGLPIAEKPVAKPTMQLSTPPRN
;
A
#
# COMPACT_ATOMS: atom_id res chain seq x y z
N MET A 1 9.09 -12.89 -7.87
CA MET A 1 8.70 -11.50 -8.20
C MET A 1 7.30 -11.50 -8.80
N TYR A 2 6.47 -10.49 -8.55
CA TYR A 2 5.10 -10.47 -9.05
C TYR A 2 4.80 -9.26 -9.95
N PHE A 3 3.91 -9.44 -10.92
CA PHE A 3 3.30 -8.36 -11.68
C PHE A 3 1.79 -8.37 -11.52
N ILE A 4 1.21 -7.21 -11.23
CA ILE A 4 -0.23 -7.00 -11.31
C ILE A 4 -0.49 -6.32 -12.65
N LEU A 5 -1.28 -6.95 -13.50
CA LEU A 5 -1.63 -6.49 -14.83
C LEU A 5 -3.11 -6.14 -14.84
N LYS A 6 -3.43 -4.94 -15.30
CA LYS A 6 -4.78 -4.51 -15.63
C LYS A 6 -4.89 -4.38 -17.13
N PHE A 7 -5.85 -5.09 -17.74
CA PHE A 7 -6.22 -4.96 -19.14
C PHE A 7 -7.72 -4.69 -19.27
N SER A 8 -8.08 -3.49 -19.72
CA SER A 8 -9.45 -2.99 -19.75
C SER A 8 -10.12 -3.13 -18.38
N GLU A 9 -11.02 -4.11 -18.21
CA GLU A 9 -11.71 -4.41 -16.95
C GLU A 9 -11.15 -5.64 -16.22
N THR A 10 -10.26 -6.40 -16.84
CA THR A 10 -9.69 -7.62 -16.26
C THR A 10 -8.39 -7.33 -15.53
N TRP A 11 -8.17 -8.08 -14.45
CA TRP A 11 -6.99 -7.98 -13.62
C TRP A 11 -6.36 -9.35 -13.45
N SER A 12 -5.04 -9.40 -13.52
CA SER A 12 -4.28 -10.64 -13.39
C SER A 12 -3.03 -10.43 -12.55
N LEU A 13 -2.71 -11.44 -11.75
CA LEU A 13 -1.46 -11.56 -11.03
C LEU A 13 -0.58 -12.56 -11.77
N TYR A 14 0.60 -12.12 -12.16
CA TYR A 14 1.63 -12.97 -12.75
C TYR A 14 2.76 -13.20 -11.75
N ASP A 15 3.04 -14.46 -11.45
CA ASP A 15 4.19 -14.91 -10.69
C ASP A 15 5.32 -15.25 -11.65
N VAL A 16 6.40 -14.47 -11.58
CA VAL A 16 7.57 -14.65 -12.44
C VAL A 16 8.34 -15.91 -12.07
N ASP A 17 8.39 -16.25 -10.79
CA ASP A 17 9.24 -17.33 -10.29
C ASP A 17 8.66 -18.69 -10.71
N HIS A 18 7.33 -18.77 -10.76
CA HIS A 18 6.60 -19.96 -11.20
C HIS A 18 6.12 -19.88 -12.65
N SER A 19 6.39 -18.76 -13.35
CA SER A 19 5.89 -18.49 -14.71
C SER A 19 4.39 -18.73 -14.88
N SER A 20 3.60 -18.37 -13.86
CA SER A 20 2.16 -18.65 -13.83
C SER A 20 1.34 -17.38 -13.67
N SER A 21 0.14 -17.36 -14.26
CA SER A 21 -0.80 -16.25 -14.13
C SER A 21 -2.12 -16.73 -13.54
N ARG A 22 -2.73 -15.90 -12.70
CA ARG A 22 -4.13 -16.07 -12.29
C ARG A 22 -4.90 -14.77 -12.43
N THR A 23 -6.19 -14.89 -12.70
CA THR A 23 -7.11 -13.75 -12.64
C THR A 23 -7.36 -13.37 -11.18
N LEU A 24 -7.47 -12.07 -10.93
CA LEU A 24 -7.83 -11.53 -9.62
C LEU A 24 -9.35 -11.41 -9.50
N ASP A 25 -9.87 -11.69 -8.32
CA ASP A 25 -11.30 -11.53 -8.05
C ASP A 25 -11.67 -10.06 -7.71
N ALA A 26 -12.97 -9.81 -7.53
CA ALA A 26 -13.46 -8.47 -7.20
C ALA A 26 -12.92 -7.95 -5.86
N ALA A 27 -12.80 -8.81 -4.84
CA ALA A 27 -12.32 -8.41 -3.51
C ALA A 27 -10.83 -8.03 -3.54
N GLU A 28 -10.02 -8.81 -4.25
CA GLU A 28 -8.60 -8.57 -4.46
C GLU A 28 -8.36 -7.28 -5.27
N THR A 29 -9.12 -7.09 -6.35
CA THR A 29 -9.02 -5.87 -7.16
C THR A 29 -9.44 -4.63 -6.38
N ASP A 30 -10.46 -4.70 -5.54
CA ASP A 30 -10.88 -3.59 -4.70
C ASP A 30 -9.86 -3.26 -3.60
N LEU A 31 -9.20 -4.27 -3.04
CA LEU A 31 -8.06 -4.06 -2.13
C LEU A 31 -6.91 -3.35 -2.85
N LEU A 32 -6.55 -3.79 -4.06
CA LEU A 32 -5.47 -3.19 -4.84
C LEU A 32 -5.74 -1.73 -5.19
N LYS A 33 -6.98 -1.37 -5.54
CA LYS A 33 -7.37 0.02 -5.78
C LYS A 33 -7.21 0.90 -4.54
N LYS A 34 -7.44 0.36 -3.34
CA LYS A 34 -7.25 1.08 -2.07
C LYS A 34 -5.77 1.29 -1.76
N ILE A 35 -4.93 0.28 -1.98
CA ILE A 35 -3.49 0.34 -1.68
C ILE A 35 -2.76 1.20 -2.72
N PHE A 36 -3.16 1.11 -3.99
CA PHE A 36 -2.54 1.81 -5.10
C PHE A 36 -3.56 2.67 -5.85
N PRO A 37 -3.93 3.85 -5.31
CA PRO A 37 -4.94 4.73 -5.91
C PRO A 37 -4.61 5.13 -7.36
N ALA A 38 -3.32 5.21 -7.70
CA ALA A 38 -2.85 5.54 -9.04
C ALA A 38 -3.29 4.53 -10.12
N LEU A 39 -3.66 3.30 -9.73
CA LEU A 39 -4.19 2.29 -10.65
C LEU A 39 -5.64 2.59 -11.07
N ASN A 40 -6.34 3.47 -10.37
CA ASN A 40 -7.74 3.84 -10.66
C ASN A 40 -7.88 4.89 -11.77
N ASN A 41 -6.79 5.30 -12.43
CA ASN A 41 -6.76 6.39 -13.42
C ASN A 41 -7.44 6.08 -14.77
N GLY A 42 -8.35 5.11 -14.85
CA GLY A 42 -9.14 4.80 -16.06
C GLY A 42 -8.32 4.28 -17.26
N LYS A 43 -7.01 4.07 -17.12
CA LYS A 43 -6.16 3.57 -18.20
C LYS A 43 -6.54 2.15 -18.59
N ILE A 44 -6.55 1.88 -19.90
CA ILE A 44 -6.88 0.56 -20.46
C ILE A 44 -5.79 -0.46 -20.12
N LEU A 45 -4.52 -0.09 -20.15
CA LEU A 45 -3.42 -0.98 -19.79
C LEU A 45 -2.59 -0.37 -18.66
N THR A 46 -2.34 -1.15 -17.62
CA THR A 46 -1.42 -0.76 -16.53
C THR A 46 -0.77 -2.00 -15.96
N ALA A 47 0.54 -1.92 -15.70
CA ALA A 47 1.30 -2.96 -15.04
C ALA A 47 1.98 -2.39 -13.79
N LEU A 48 1.89 -3.13 -12.69
CA LEU A 48 2.60 -2.82 -11.45
C LEU A 48 3.54 -3.97 -11.12
N GLN A 49 4.82 -3.68 -11.00
CA GLN A 49 5.81 -4.64 -10.53
C GLN A 49 5.87 -4.61 -9.01
N VAL A 50 5.68 -5.77 -8.39
CA VAL A 50 5.84 -5.96 -6.95
C VAL A 50 7.09 -6.81 -6.74
N SER A 51 8.11 -6.18 -6.18
CA SER A 51 9.39 -6.82 -5.88
C SER A 51 9.60 -6.88 -4.37
N PRO A 52 10.07 -8.02 -3.83
CA PRO A 52 10.48 -8.07 -2.43
C PRO A 52 11.62 -7.07 -2.23
N ILE A 53 11.49 -6.25 -1.20
CA ILE A 53 12.56 -5.33 -0.81
C ILE A 53 13.57 -6.08 0.06
N SER A 54 14.86 -5.92 -0.25
CA SER A 54 15.92 -6.49 0.58
C SER A 54 15.99 -5.75 1.93
N PRO A 55 16.28 -6.44 3.05
CA PRO A 55 16.30 -5.81 4.37
C PRO A 55 17.19 -4.57 4.45
N ASN A 56 18.35 -4.59 3.79
CA ASN A 56 19.29 -3.47 3.76
C ASN A 56 18.73 -2.21 3.08
N LYS A 57 17.76 -2.37 2.15
CA LYS A 57 17.10 -1.26 1.45
C LYS A 57 15.95 -0.67 2.27
N LEU A 58 15.43 -1.38 3.28
CA LEU A 58 14.38 -0.86 4.18
C LEU A 58 14.89 0.30 5.04
N MET A 59 16.17 0.27 5.43
CA MET A 59 16.79 1.29 6.30
C MET A 59 16.81 2.70 5.68
N GLY A 60 16.67 2.81 4.35
CA GLY A 60 16.64 4.07 3.63
C GLY A 60 15.23 4.57 3.29
N LEU A 61 14.18 3.85 3.69
CA LEU A 61 12.82 4.31 3.47
C LEU A 61 12.45 5.38 4.50
N PRO A 62 11.80 6.48 4.09
CA PRO A 62 11.26 7.45 5.02
C PRO A 62 10.18 6.74 5.85
N ILE A 63 10.53 6.35 7.07
CA ILE A 63 9.55 5.89 8.05
C ILE A 63 8.69 7.12 8.32
N ALA A 64 7.44 7.10 7.88
CA ALA A 64 6.49 8.13 8.23
C ALA A 64 6.40 8.17 9.76
N GLU A 65 6.97 9.19 10.38
CA GLU A 65 6.90 9.41 11.81
C GLU A 65 5.41 9.50 12.19
N LYS A 66 4.94 8.48 12.92
CA LYS A 66 3.58 8.47 13.44
C LYS A 66 3.44 9.73 14.32
N PRO A 67 2.39 10.54 14.18
CA PRO A 67 2.25 11.75 15.00
C PRO A 67 2.26 11.34 16.47
N VAL A 68 3.29 11.74 17.21
CA VAL A 68 3.34 11.54 18.65
C VAL A 68 2.20 12.36 19.23
N ALA A 69 1.18 11.68 19.75
CA ALA A 69 0.08 12.33 20.46
C ALA A 69 0.70 13.14 21.60
N LYS A 70 0.64 14.48 21.51
CA LYS A 70 1.12 15.36 22.57
C LYS A 70 0.36 15.01 23.86
N PRO A 71 1.03 14.77 24.98
CA PRO A 71 0.33 14.61 26.25
C PRO A 71 -0.36 15.94 26.56
N THR A 72 -1.68 15.91 26.67
CA THR A 72 -2.47 17.02 27.21
C THR A 72 -2.02 17.26 28.64
N MET A 73 -1.22 18.29 28.87
CA MET A 73 -0.91 18.76 30.23
C MET A 73 -2.22 19.22 30.86
N GLN A 74 -2.76 18.44 31.79
CA GLN A 74 -3.85 18.89 32.66
C GLN A 74 -3.30 19.98 33.57
N LEU A 75 -3.73 21.22 33.33
CA LEU A 75 -3.47 22.37 34.20
C LEU A 75 -4.24 22.16 35.51
N SER A 76 -3.57 21.68 36.56
CA SER A 76 -4.11 21.67 37.91
C SER A 76 -4.09 23.11 38.46
N THR A 77 -5.27 23.71 38.63
CA THR A 77 -5.42 24.98 39.34
C THR A 77 -5.21 24.78 40.84
N PRO A 78 -4.48 25.68 41.55
CA PRO A 78 -4.25 25.55 42.99
C PRO A 78 -5.50 25.91 43.82
N PRO A 79 -5.64 25.36 45.04
CA PRO A 79 -6.77 25.65 45.93
C PRO A 79 -6.67 27.07 46.51
N ARG A 80 -7.82 27.75 46.57
CA ARG A 80 -7.97 29.06 47.21
C ARG A 80 -8.31 28.83 48.68
N ASN A 81 -7.46 29.35 49.58
CA ASN A 81 -7.73 29.46 51.02
C ASN A 81 -8.97 30.33 51.29
#